data_AF-A0A9P7JH51-F1
#
_entry.id   AF-A0A9P7JH51-F1
#
_cell.length_a   1.000
_cell.length_b   1.000
_cell.length_c   1.000
_cell.angle_alpha   90.00
_cell.angle_beta   90.00
_cell.angle_gamma   90.00
#
_symmetry.space_group_name_H-M   'P 1'
#
loop_
_entity.id
_entity.type
_entity.pdbx_description
1 polymer ?
#
loop_
_entity_poly.entity_id
_entity_poly.type
_entity_poly.pdbx_seq_one_letter_code
_entity_poly.pdbx_strand_id
1 'polypeptide(L)' 'TCIKFLGNFPCPCCLIPKEKIANLGMKLDRLWCKRDVRLDNHACRSTIERVCDWIFMKGCNIGSTVI' A
#
# COMPACT_ATOMS: atom_id res chain seq x y z
N THR A 1 6.16 -1.45 -7.58
CA THR A 1 4.70 -1.28 -7.35
C THR A 1 4.25 0.01 -7.99
N CYS A 2 3.51 -0.03 -9.09
CA CYS A 2 3.04 1.20 -9.77
C CYS A 2 1.90 1.85 -8.99
N ILE A 3 1.92 3.18 -8.84
CA ILE A 3 0.87 3.96 -8.15
C ILE A 3 -0.54 3.67 -8.69
N LYS A 4 -0.68 3.32 -9.98
CA LYS A 4 -1.98 2.96 -10.60
C LYS A 4 -2.71 1.83 -9.86
N PHE A 5 -1.97 0.91 -9.26
CA PHE A 5 -2.57 -0.24 -8.57
C PHE A 5 -3.09 0.15 -7.19
N LEU A 6 -2.66 1.27 -6.62
CA LEU A 6 -3.10 1.77 -5.31
C LEU A 6 -4.60 2.16 -5.31
N GLY A 7 -5.23 2.42 -6.46
CA GLY A 7 -6.67 2.67 -6.53
C GLY A 7 -7.55 1.50 -6.09
N ASN A 8 -7.00 0.27 -6.11
CA ASN A 8 -7.66 -0.94 -5.62
C ASN A 8 -7.50 -1.12 -4.11
N PHE A 9 -6.70 -0.28 -3.45
CA PHE A 9 -6.43 -0.32 -2.03
C PHE A 9 -6.97 0.97 -1.40
N PRO A 10 -7.93 0.90 -0.45
CA PRO A 10 -8.49 2.08 0.19
C PRO A 10 -7.45 2.81 1.06
N CYS A 11 -6.41 2.09 1.50
CA CYS A 11 -5.33 2.64 2.29
C CYS A 11 -3.98 2.25 1.65
N PRO A 12 -3.13 3.22 1.30
CA PRO A 12 -1.82 2.95 0.70
C PRO A 12 -0.85 2.30 1.69
N CYS A 13 -1.10 2.41 2.99
CA CYS A 13 -0.27 1.80 4.03
C CYS A 13 -0.70 0.36 4.33
N CYS A 14 -2.01 0.12 4.44
CA CYS A 14 -2.51 -1.21 4.81
C CYS A 14 -2.46 -2.20 3.65
N LEU A 15 -2.47 -1.71 2.39
CA LEU A 15 -2.48 -2.52 1.17
C LEU A 15 -3.51 -3.66 1.20
N ILE A 16 -4.69 -3.38 1.78
CA ILE A 16 -5.84 -4.30 1.77
C ILE A 16 -6.64 -4.06 0.49
N PRO A 17 -6.79 -5.03 -0.43
CA PRO A 17 -7.62 -4.86 -1.60
C PRO A 17 -9.08 -4.57 -1.23
N LYS A 18 -9.79 -3.75 -2.02
CA LYS A 18 -11.21 -3.40 -1.77
C LYS A 18 -12.12 -4.63 -1.62
N GLU A 19 -11.90 -5.65 -2.44
CA GLU A 19 -12.62 -6.94 -2.37
C GLU A 19 -12.45 -7.68 -1.04
N LYS A 20 -11.37 -7.39 -0.31
CA LYS A 20 -11.01 -8.05 0.95
C LYS A 20 -11.51 -7.31 2.19
N ILE A 21 -11.99 -6.06 2.04
CA ILE A 21 -12.48 -5.23 3.15
C ILE A 21 -13.64 -5.90 3.88
N ALA A 22 -14.58 -6.50 3.15
CA ALA A 22 -15.74 -7.18 3.73
C ALA A 22 -15.36 -8.35 4.65
N ASN A 23 -14.16 -8.91 4.48
CA ASN A 23 -13.67 -10.04 5.26
C ASN A 23 -12.87 -9.61 6.50
N LEU A 24 -12.65 -8.31 6.72
CA LEU A 24 -11.85 -7.83 7.85
C LEU A 24 -12.41 -8.31 9.19
N GLY A 25 -11.52 -8.78 10.06
CA GLY A 25 -11.90 -9.34 11.37
C GLY A 25 -12.45 -10.77 11.32
N MET A 26 -12.74 -11.32 10.14
CA MET A 26 -13.15 -12.72 9.99
C MET A 26 -11.97 -13.69 10.15
N LYS A 27 -12.28 -14.99 10.29
CA LYS A 27 -11.26 -16.05 10.31
C LYS A 27 -10.38 -16.03 9.04
N LEU A 28 -10.97 -15.72 7.89
CA LEU A 28 -10.25 -15.59 6.62
C LEU A 28 -9.22 -14.47 6.65
N ASP A 29 -9.56 -13.30 7.20
CA ASP A 29 -8.63 -12.18 7.37
C ASP A 29 -7.48 -12.54 8.31
N ARG A 30 -7.76 -13.24 9.42
CA ARG A 30 -6.70 -13.76 10.31
C ARG A 30 -5.75 -14.73 9.61
N LEU A 31 -6.28 -15.62 8.76
CA LEU A 31 -5.46 -16.55 7.98
C LEU A 31 -4.59 -15.79 6.96
N TRP A 32 -5.15 -14.78 6.32
CA TRP A 32 -4.39 -13.94 5.38
C TRP A 32 -3.33 -13.12 6.07
N CYS A 33 -3.59 -12.51 7.22
CA CYS A 33 -2.58 -11.79 7.98
C CYS A 33 -1.43 -12.69 8.47
N LYS A 34 -1.69 -13.99 8.66
CA LYS A 34 -0.65 -14.98 8.97
C LYS A 34 0.16 -15.39 7.75
N ARG A 35 -0.47 -15.50 6.58
CA ARG A 35 0.17 -15.90 5.31
C ARG A 35 0.97 -14.75 4.71
N ASP A 36 0.32 -13.60 4.55
CA ASP A 36 0.88 -12.35 4.05
C ASP A 36 1.01 -11.38 5.22
N VAL A 37 2.06 -11.58 6.00
CA VAL A 37 2.36 -10.69 7.14
C VAL A 37 2.46 -9.27 6.62
N ARG A 38 1.66 -8.38 7.20
CA ARG A 38 1.79 -6.94 6.97
C ARG A 38 3.15 -6.50 7.49
N LEU A 39 4.11 -6.39 6.58
CA LEU A 39 5.45 -5.89 6.85
C LEU A 39 5.44 -4.37 6.75
N ASP A 40 5.12 -3.69 7.86
CA ASP A 40 5.43 -2.27 8.03
C ASP A 40 6.89 -2.13 8.45
N ASN A 41 7.81 -2.35 7.51
CA ASN A 41 9.23 -2.16 7.76
C ASN A 41 9.64 -0.70 7.50
N HIS A 42 10.73 -0.27 8.14
CA HIS A 42 11.23 1.10 7.99
C HIS A 42 11.54 1.50 6.54
N ALA A 43 11.95 0.55 5.69
CA ALA A 43 12.24 0.81 4.29
C ALA A 43 10.98 1.14 3.48
N CYS A 44 9.88 0.41 3.71
CA CYS A 44 8.56 0.65 3.13
C CYS A 44 8.04 2.01 3.57
N ARG A 45 8.09 2.30 4.88
CA ARG A 45 7.67 3.60 5.42
C ARG A 45 8.46 4.76 4.82
N SER A 46 9.80 4.65 4.81
CA SER A 46 10.68 5.69 4.24
C SER A 46 10.41 5.92 2.75
N THR A 47 10.09 4.85 2.01
CA THR A 47 9.75 4.95 0.58
C THR A 47 8.44 5.70 0.38
N ILE A 48 7.41 5.39 1.19
CA ILE A 48 6.11 6.06 1.13
C ILE A 48 6.24 7.53 1.49
N GLU A 49 6.94 7.86 2.59
CA GLU A 49 7.16 9.24 3.03
C GLU A 49 7.87 10.06 1.95
N ARG A 50 8.93 9.50 1.36
CA ARG A 50 9.65 10.17 0.26
C ARG A 50 8.76 10.42 -0.96
N VAL A 51 7.90 9.46 -1.31
CA VAL A 51 6.93 9.60 -2.41
C VAL A 51 5.88 10.66 -2.10
N CYS A 52 5.36 10.70 -0.86
CA CYS A 52 4.44 11.74 -0.42
C CYS A 52 5.07 13.13 -0.49
N ASP A 53 6.32 13.30 -0.03
CA ASP A 53 7.03 14.57 -0.13
C ASP A 53 7.19 15.01 -1.59
N TRP A 54 7.50 14.08 -2.50
CA TRP A 54 7.62 14.39 -3.92
C TRP A 54 6.29 14.87 -4.52
N ILE A 55 5.17 14.22 -4.20
CA ILE A 55 3.84 14.59 -4.70
C ILE A 55 3.38 15.91 -4.09
N PHE A 56 3.35 16.00 -2.77
CA PHE A 56 2.64 17.05 -2.05
C PHE A 56 3.50 18.29 -1.80
N MET A 57 4.79 18.12 -1.52
CA MET A 57 5.67 19.25 -1.20
C MET A 57 6.40 19.78 -2.44
N LYS A 58 6.79 18.89 -3.36
CA LYS A 58 7.62 19.25 -4.52
C LYS A 58 6.85 19.31 -5.84
N GLY A 59 5.58 18.88 -5.87
CA GLY A 59 4.76 18.87 -7.09
C GLY A 59 5.35 18.00 -8.21
N CYS A 60 6.18 17.01 -7.87
CA CYS A 60 6.83 16.14 -8.84
C CYS A 60 5.83 15.11 -9.38
N ASN A 61 5.78 14.99 -10.71
CA ASN A 61 5.04 13.90 -11.35
C ASN A 61 5.81 12.60 -11.20
N ILE A 62 5.20 11.60 -10.55
CA ILE A 62 5.80 10.29 -10.37
C ILE A 62 5.49 9.45 -11.62
N GLY A 63 6.39 9.51 -12.59
CA GLY A 63 6.40 8.60 -13.73
C GLY A 63 6.79 7.19 -13.29
N SER A 64 5.90 6.23 -13.50
CA SER A 64 6.19 4.82 -13.25
C SER A 64 7.02 4.24 -14.39
N THR A 65 8.34 4.13 -14.24
CA THR A 65 9.16 3.26 -15.10
C THR A 65 8.96 1.81 -14.66
N VAL A 66 8.43 1.00 -15.57
CA VAL A 66 8.29 -0.44 -15.41
C VAL A 66 9.69 -1.04 -15.35
N ILE A 67 10.00 -1.77 -14.28
CA ILE A 67 11.10 -2.75 -14.20
C ILE A 67 10.42 -4.11 -14.02
#